data_AF-A0A9E1N5V3-F1
#
_entry.id   AF-A0A9E1N5V3-F1
#
_cell.length_a   1.000
_cell.length_b   1.000
_cell.length_c   1.000
_cell.angle_alpha   90.00
_cell.angle_beta   90.00
_cell.angle_gamma   90.00
#
_symmetry.space_group_name_H-M   'P 1'
#
loop_
_entity.id
_entity.type
_entity.pdbx_description
1 polymer ?
#
loop_
_entity_poly.entity_id
_entity_poly.type
_entity_poly.pdbx_seq_one_letter_code
_entity_poly.pdbx_strand_id
1 'polypeptide(L)'
;MITAQYKTRPGKKFTFIIFFLISGLFFVQIPKAYSADICIEGLKDLQSGQEVIQSKGGIWGYLEQSSNLKDQSILGLQIDGKLQRLIVSFENLCEEGKTPTPKLHSLILNLIGDARVIFNKDADRQPKEKILEKLNGLNKKIGELLAQLPS
;
A
#
# COMPACT_ATOMS: atom_id res chain seq x y z
N MET A 1 -12.90 75.44 0.44
CA MET A 1 -13.06 73.98 0.58
C MET A 1 -12.55 73.33 -0.69
N ILE A 2 -11.41 72.62 -0.64
CA ILE A 2 -10.87 71.87 -1.78
C ILE A 2 -10.87 70.40 -1.38
N THR A 3 -11.78 69.62 -1.95
CA THR A 3 -11.78 68.16 -1.84
C THR A 3 -10.88 67.58 -2.92
N ALA A 4 -9.72 67.06 -2.54
CA ALA A 4 -8.86 66.29 -3.43
C ALA A 4 -9.49 64.90 -3.64
N GLN A 5 -9.95 64.63 -4.87
CA GLN A 5 -10.37 63.29 -5.28
C GLN A 5 -9.14 62.45 -5.63
N TYR A 6 -8.87 61.43 -4.83
CA TYR A 6 -7.82 60.45 -5.10
C TYR A 6 -8.31 59.45 -6.16
N LYS A 7 -7.82 59.59 -7.39
CA LYS A 7 -8.09 58.63 -8.48
C LYS A 7 -7.11 57.46 -8.38
N THR A 8 -7.49 56.40 -7.70
CA THR A 8 -6.72 55.14 -7.67
C THR A 8 -6.79 54.45 -9.03
N ARG A 9 -5.68 54.46 -9.77
CA ARG A 9 -5.49 53.64 -10.98
C ARG A 9 -5.28 52.18 -10.54
N PRO A 10 -6.11 51.21 -10.97
CA PRO A 10 -5.80 49.81 -10.73
C PRO A 10 -4.58 49.44 -11.58
N GLY A 11 -3.47 49.17 -10.91
CA GLY A 11 -2.24 48.73 -11.56
C GLY A 11 -2.47 47.37 -12.23
N LYS A 12 -2.23 47.30 -13.55
CA LYS A 12 -2.32 46.08 -14.39
C LYS A 12 -1.61 44.85 -13.80
N LYS A 13 -0.72 45.03 -12.81
CA LYS A 13 0.02 43.98 -12.12
C LYS A 13 -0.86 43.11 -11.19
N PHE A 14 -1.96 43.64 -10.65
CA PHE A 14 -2.80 42.87 -9.71
C PHE A 14 -3.62 41.78 -10.43
N THR A 15 -4.02 42.03 -11.68
CA THR A 15 -4.76 41.08 -12.53
C THR A 15 -3.91 39.87 -12.94
N PHE A 16 -2.60 40.04 -13.16
CA PHE A 16 -1.71 38.94 -13.51
C PHE A 16 -1.48 37.96 -12.36
N ILE A 17 -1.46 38.44 -11.11
CA ILE A 17 -1.23 37.59 -9.93
C ILE A 17 -2.41 36.65 -9.68
N ILE A 18 -3.64 37.13 -9.87
CA ILE A 18 -4.86 36.32 -9.73
C ILE A 18 -4.93 35.24 -10.82
N PHE A 19 -4.52 35.57 -12.06
CA PHE A 19 -4.49 34.60 -13.15
C PHE A 19 -3.45 33.49 -12.92
N PHE A 20 -2.29 33.83 -12.33
CA PHE A 20 -1.26 32.85 -11.98
C PHE A 20 -1.69 31.92 -10.85
N LEU A 21 -2.42 32.44 -9.85
CA LEU A 21 -2.98 31.66 -8.74
C LEU A 21 -4.09 30.70 -9.19
N ILE A 22 -4.97 31.12 -10.11
CA ILE A 22 -6.04 30.26 -10.65
C ILE A 22 -5.47 29.21 -11.61
N SER A 23 -4.43 29.54 -12.38
CA SER A 23 -3.82 28.60 -13.33
C SER A 23 -2.96 27.51 -12.66
N GLY A 24 -2.44 27.75 -11.45
CA GLY A 24 -1.66 26.75 -10.71
C GLY A 24 -2.49 25.60 -10.11
N LEU A 25 -3.79 25.82 -9.91
CA LEU A 25 -4.70 24.84 -9.30
C LEU A 25 -5.16 23.72 -10.24
N PHE A 26 -4.94 23.82 -11.55
CA PHE A 26 -5.42 22.84 -12.54
C PHE A 26 -4.38 21.79 -12.98
N PHE A 27 -3.15 21.83 -12.47
CA PHE A 27 -2.07 20.93 -12.92
C PHE A 27 -1.76 19.73 -12.01
N VAL A 28 -2.54 19.50 -10.95
CA VAL A 28 -2.45 18.24 -10.18
C VAL A 28 -3.37 17.18 -10.82
N GLN A 29 -3.26 16.98 -12.13
CA GLN A 29 -3.80 15.78 -12.76
C GLN A 29 -2.68 14.76 -12.76
N ILE A 30 -2.76 13.76 -11.86
CA ILE A 30 -1.89 12.59 -11.90
C ILE A 30 -2.04 11.99 -13.30
N PRO A 31 -0.96 11.82 -14.08
CA PRO A 31 -1.08 11.37 -15.46
C PRO A 31 -1.70 9.98 -15.52
N LYS A 32 -2.76 9.83 -16.33
CA LYS A 32 -3.50 8.56 -16.52
C LYS A 32 -2.62 7.39 -17.00
N ALA A 33 -1.47 7.70 -17.61
CA ALA A 33 -0.49 6.70 -18.00
C ALA A 33 0.13 6.01 -16.77
N TYR A 34 0.43 6.78 -15.72
CA TYR A 34 1.00 6.25 -14.48
C TYR A 34 -0.01 5.42 -13.68
N SER A 35 -1.29 5.80 -13.73
CA SER A 35 -2.35 5.02 -13.13
C SER A 35 -2.62 3.68 -13.82
N ALA A 36 -2.53 3.64 -15.15
CA ALA A 36 -2.69 2.40 -15.90
C ALA A 36 -1.49 1.47 -15.66
N ASP A 37 -0.29 2.03 -15.60
CA ASP A 37 0.95 1.32 -15.32
C ASP A 37 0.93 0.63 -13.94
N ILE A 38 0.57 1.35 -12.87
CA ILE A 38 0.54 0.78 -11.53
C ILE A 38 -0.54 -0.32 -11.35
N CYS A 39 -1.66 -0.20 -12.07
CA CYS A 39 -2.73 -1.20 -12.02
C CYS A 39 -2.42 -2.48 -12.79
N ILE A 40 -1.55 -2.41 -13.80
CA ILE A 40 -1.13 -3.57 -14.58
C ILE A 40 0.15 -4.15 -13.99
N GLU A 41 1.23 -3.38 -13.96
CA GLU A 41 2.54 -3.85 -13.52
C GLU A 41 2.61 -3.99 -12.01
N GLY A 42 2.08 -3.02 -11.26
CA GLY A 42 2.06 -3.07 -9.80
C GLY A 42 1.20 -4.21 -9.26
N LEU A 43 -0.01 -4.42 -9.81
CA LEU A 43 -0.83 -5.57 -9.41
C LEU A 43 -0.13 -6.89 -9.72
N LYS A 44 0.48 -7.01 -10.90
CA LYS A 44 1.25 -8.19 -11.29
C LYS A 44 2.45 -8.44 -10.36
N ASP A 45 3.15 -7.40 -9.94
CA ASP A 45 4.25 -7.50 -8.99
C ASP A 45 3.76 -8.01 -7.63
N LEU A 46 2.64 -7.48 -7.10
CA LEU A 46 2.04 -7.96 -5.86
C LEU A 46 1.61 -9.43 -5.94
N GLN A 47 0.97 -9.84 -7.05
CA GLN A 47 0.52 -11.22 -7.28
C GLN A 47 1.72 -12.18 -7.40
N SER A 48 2.75 -11.81 -8.16
CA SER A 48 4.00 -12.58 -8.27
C SER A 48 4.72 -12.65 -6.92
N GLY A 49 4.66 -11.53 -6.18
CA GLY A 49 4.97 -11.38 -4.76
C GLY A 49 4.45 -12.56 -3.94
N GLN A 50 3.12 -12.65 -3.92
CA GLN A 50 2.33 -13.60 -3.16
C GLN A 50 2.49 -15.04 -3.64
N GLU A 51 2.61 -15.27 -4.95
CA GLU A 51 2.77 -16.61 -5.53
C GLU A 51 4.04 -17.31 -5.02
N VAL A 52 5.15 -16.57 -4.83
CA VAL A 52 6.37 -17.14 -4.25
C VAL A 52 6.16 -17.67 -2.82
N ILE A 53 5.21 -17.09 -2.07
CA ILE A 53 4.83 -17.55 -0.74
C ILE A 53 3.87 -18.74 -0.84
N GLN A 54 2.83 -18.60 -1.65
CA GLN A 54 1.75 -19.58 -1.80
C GLN A 54 2.20 -20.87 -2.47
N SER A 55 3.15 -20.82 -3.40
CA SER A 55 3.75 -22.01 -4.05
C SER A 55 4.45 -22.94 -3.06
N LYS A 56 4.77 -22.47 -1.85
CA LYS A 56 5.33 -23.27 -0.76
C LYS A 56 4.31 -23.60 0.35
N GLY A 57 3.03 -23.35 0.09
CA GLY A 57 1.94 -23.59 1.05
C GLY A 57 1.59 -22.40 1.93
N GLY A 58 2.15 -21.21 1.68
CA GLY A 58 1.85 -20.03 2.50
C GLY A 58 2.55 -20.04 3.85
N ILE A 59 2.24 -19.04 4.69
CA ILE A 59 2.66 -19.03 6.09
C ILE A 59 1.96 -20.16 6.86
N TRP A 60 0.73 -20.50 6.49
CA TRP A 60 0.03 -21.67 7.03
C TRP A 60 0.85 -22.94 6.81
N GLY A 61 1.23 -23.26 5.57
CA GLY A 61 2.01 -24.46 5.25
C GLY A 61 3.39 -24.46 5.90
N TYR A 62 4.02 -23.30 6.01
CA TYR A 62 5.28 -23.14 6.75
C TYR A 62 5.17 -23.58 8.22
N LEU A 63 4.08 -23.21 8.90
CA LEU A 63 3.84 -23.61 10.29
C LEU A 63 3.38 -25.07 10.39
N GLU A 64 2.58 -25.53 9.44
CA GLU A 64 2.03 -26.89 9.42
C GLU A 64 3.11 -27.97 9.26
N GLN A 65 4.16 -27.65 8.50
CA GLN A 65 5.31 -28.53 8.27
C GLN A 65 6.29 -28.58 9.43
N SER A 66 6.19 -27.65 10.39
CA SER A 66 7.09 -27.55 11.52
C SER A 66 6.66 -28.44 12.67
N SER A 67 7.62 -29.14 13.27
CA SER A 67 7.36 -30.01 14.43
C SER A 67 7.01 -29.24 15.70
N ASN A 68 7.43 -27.97 15.82
CA ASN A 68 7.26 -27.15 17.02
C ASN A 68 6.27 -25.98 16.87
N LEU A 69 5.79 -25.69 15.65
CA LEU A 69 4.91 -24.56 15.34
C LEU A 69 3.54 -24.92 14.76
N LYS A 70 3.27 -26.20 14.49
CA LYS A 70 1.99 -26.67 13.93
C LYS A 70 0.75 -26.24 14.73
N ASP A 71 0.88 -26.11 16.05
CA ASP A 71 -0.18 -25.60 16.93
C ASP A 71 -0.56 -24.13 16.63
N GLN A 72 0.27 -23.42 15.87
CA GLN A 72 0.11 -22.02 15.50
C GLN A 72 -0.32 -21.83 14.05
N SER A 73 -0.59 -22.91 13.29
CA SER A 73 -0.96 -22.84 11.86
C SER A 73 -2.13 -21.90 11.57
N ILE A 74 -3.09 -21.75 12.49
CA ILE A 74 -4.21 -20.81 12.34
C ILE A 74 -3.73 -19.35 12.23
N LEU A 75 -2.68 -18.97 12.95
CA LEU A 75 -2.06 -17.64 12.79
C LEU A 75 -1.52 -17.47 11.36
N GLY A 76 -0.89 -18.51 10.81
CA GLY A 76 -0.40 -18.49 9.43
C GLY A 76 -1.54 -18.30 8.43
N LEU A 77 -2.64 -19.03 8.60
CA LEU A 77 -3.82 -18.89 7.74
C LEU A 77 -4.42 -17.48 7.82
N GLN A 78 -4.46 -16.88 9.00
CA GLN A 78 -4.91 -15.49 9.16
C GLN A 78 -4.01 -14.50 8.42
N ILE A 79 -2.69 -14.68 8.50
CA ILE A 79 -1.73 -13.83 7.79
C ILE A 79 -1.91 -13.98 6.27
N ASP A 80 -2.00 -15.21 5.78
CA ASP A 80 -2.18 -15.51 4.35
C ASP A 80 -3.46 -14.86 3.81
N GLY A 81 -4.58 -15.03 4.52
CA GLY A 81 -5.86 -14.43 4.12
C GLY A 81 -5.86 -12.89 4.16
N LYS A 82 -5.18 -12.29 5.14
CA LYS A 82 -5.07 -10.82 5.23
C LYS A 82 -4.16 -10.24 4.14
N LEU A 83 -3.04 -10.90 3.81
CA LEU A 83 -2.19 -10.52 2.67
C LEU A 83 -2.98 -10.59 1.37
N GLN A 84 -3.74 -11.68 1.16
CA GLN A 84 -4.59 -11.79 -0.02
C GLN A 84 -5.62 -10.66 -0.08
N ARG A 85 -6.23 -10.30 1.05
CA ARG A 85 -7.19 -9.20 1.11
C ARG A 85 -6.56 -7.86 0.72
N LEU A 86 -5.31 -7.58 1.10
CA LEU A 86 -4.61 -6.36 0.66
C LEU A 86 -4.47 -6.30 -0.87
N ILE A 87 -4.12 -7.42 -1.50
CA ILE A 87 -3.95 -7.52 -2.95
C ILE A 87 -5.30 -7.34 -3.65
N VAL A 88 -6.35 -8.00 -3.17
CA VAL A 88 -7.71 -7.85 -3.70
C VAL A 88 -8.22 -6.42 -3.53
N SER A 89 -7.97 -5.77 -2.39
CA SER A 89 -8.33 -4.36 -2.20
C SER A 89 -7.58 -3.44 -3.17
N PHE A 90 -6.32 -3.75 -3.49
CA PHE A 90 -5.55 -3.03 -4.50
C PHE A 90 -6.13 -3.22 -5.91
N GLU A 91 -6.51 -4.44 -6.26
CA GLU A 91 -7.18 -4.80 -7.51
C GLU A 91 -8.53 -4.08 -7.66
N ASN A 92 -9.37 -4.12 -6.63
CA ASN A 92 -10.68 -3.43 -6.63
C ASN A 92 -10.52 -1.92 -6.86
N LEU A 93 -9.52 -1.29 -6.26
CA LEU A 93 -9.20 0.13 -6.50
C LEU A 93 -8.91 0.38 -7.99
N CYS A 94 -8.19 -0.52 -8.65
CA CYS A 94 -7.94 -0.45 -10.09
C CYS A 94 -9.21 -0.63 -10.92
N GLU A 95 -10.04 -1.61 -10.60
CA GLU A 95 -11.30 -1.89 -11.31
C GLU A 95 -12.33 -0.75 -11.17
N GLU A 96 -12.39 -0.11 -9.99
CA GLU A 96 -13.25 1.03 -9.72
C GLU A 96 -12.73 2.36 -10.32
N GLY A 97 -11.56 2.34 -10.97
CA GLY A 97 -10.90 3.54 -11.50
C GLY A 97 -10.32 4.47 -10.41
N LYS A 98 -10.33 4.04 -9.14
CA LYS A 98 -9.69 4.71 -8.01
C LYS A 98 -8.22 4.31 -7.97
N THR A 99 -7.41 4.89 -8.86
CA THR A 99 -6.00 4.53 -8.99
C THR A 99 -5.27 4.38 -7.64
N PRO A 100 -4.71 3.20 -7.33
CA PRO A 100 -3.91 3.00 -6.12
C PRO A 100 -2.68 3.91 -6.09
N THR A 101 -2.27 4.31 -4.90
CA THR A 101 -1.04 5.11 -4.76
C THR A 101 0.22 4.22 -4.83
N PRO A 102 1.35 4.73 -5.34
CA PRO A 102 2.65 4.04 -5.28
C PRO A 102 3.06 3.67 -3.85
N LYS A 103 2.68 4.52 -2.90
CA LYS A 103 2.88 4.27 -1.48
C LYS A 103 2.13 3.01 -1.03
N LEU A 104 0.87 2.86 -1.41
CA LEU A 104 0.10 1.65 -1.08
C LEU A 104 0.74 0.41 -1.71
N HIS A 105 1.10 0.47 -2.99
CA HIS A 105 1.81 -0.62 -3.66
C HIS A 105 3.08 -1.03 -2.89
N SER A 106 3.95 -0.06 -2.57
CA SER A 106 5.20 -0.32 -1.83
C SER A 106 4.94 -0.89 -0.43
N LEU A 107 3.91 -0.42 0.28
CA LEU A 107 3.56 -0.93 1.59
C LEU A 107 3.14 -2.41 1.52
N ILE A 108 2.30 -2.80 0.55
CA ILE A 108 1.89 -4.20 0.37
C ILE A 108 3.10 -5.05 -0.03
N LEU A 109 3.90 -4.58 -0.98
CA LEU A 109 5.09 -5.30 -1.44
C LEU A 109 6.10 -5.55 -0.31
N ASN A 110 6.30 -4.57 0.58
CA ASN A 110 7.16 -4.72 1.74
C ASN A 110 6.63 -5.77 2.73
N LEU A 111 5.31 -5.87 2.93
CA LEU A 111 4.71 -6.90 3.78
C LEU A 111 4.89 -8.30 3.19
N ILE A 112 4.77 -8.43 1.86
CA ILE A 112 5.09 -9.67 1.13
C ILE A 112 6.60 -10.01 1.28
N GLY A 113 7.47 -9.00 1.20
CA GLY A 113 8.90 -9.15 1.46
C GLY A 113 9.21 -9.62 2.89
N ASP A 114 8.58 -9.01 3.90
CA ASP A 114 8.70 -9.40 5.31
C ASP A 114 8.28 -10.87 5.50
N ALA A 115 7.17 -11.29 4.87
CA ALA A 115 6.71 -12.67 4.88
C ALA A 115 7.76 -13.62 4.27
N ARG A 116 8.33 -13.27 3.10
CA ARG A 116 9.44 -14.02 2.46
C ARG A 116 10.64 -14.22 3.36
N VAL A 117 11.05 -13.18 4.08
CA VAL A 117 12.20 -13.27 4.99
C VAL A 117 11.94 -14.27 6.13
N ILE A 118 10.68 -14.40 6.57
CA ILE A 118 10.29 -15.36 7.62
C ILE A 118 10.35 -16.79 7.08
N PHE A 119 9.62 -17.12 6.01
CA PHE A 119 9.48 -18.51 5.59
C PHE A 119 10.67 -19.06 4.78
N ASN A 120 11.57 -18.20 4.25
CA ASN A 120 12.80 -18.67 3.61
C ASN A 120 13.82 -19.25 4.62
N LYS A 121 13.55 -19.13 5.92
CA LYS A 121 14.35 -19.77 6.97
C LYS A 121 13.58 -20.95 7.53
N ASP A 122 14.25 -22.09 7.63
CA ASP A 122 13.73 -23.29 8.28
C ASP A 122 13.15 -22.95 9.67
N ALA A 123 11.90 -23.37 9.91
CA ALA A 123 11.17 -23.07 11.13
C ALA A 123 11.78 -23.78 12.34
N ASP A 124 12.13 -25.05 12.17
CA ASP A 124 12.60 -25.92 13.25
C ASP A 124 14.04 -25.57 13.68
N ARG A 125 14.77 -24.79 12.87
CA ARG A 125 16.11 -24.26 13.20
C ARG A 125 16.08 -22.95 13.98
N GLN A 126 14.91 -22.40 14.26
CA GLN A 126 14.77 -21.12 14.96
C GLN A 126 14.00 -21.33 16.28
N PRO A 127 14.28 -20.50 17.30
CA PRO A 127 13.45 -20.48 18.50
C PRO A 127 12.00 -20.15 18.16
N LYS A 128 11.06 -20.95 18.67
CA LYS A 128 9.61 -20.82 18.45
C LYS A 128 9.15 -19.38 18.72
N GLU A 129 9.57 -18.82 19.83
CA GLU A 129 9.17 -17.49 20.30
C GLU A 129 9.59 -16.40 19.31
N LYS A 130 10.78 -16.54 18.71
CA LYS A 130 11.32 -15.59 17.74
C LYS A 130 10.56 -15.63 16.41
N ILE A 131 10.07 -16.81 16.01
CA ILE A 131 9.20 -16.92 14.83
C ILE A 131 7.85 -16.28 15.13
N LEU A 132 7.25 -16.60 16.28
CA LEU A 132 5.95 -16.06 16.67
C LEU A 132 5.97 -14.54 16.86
N GLU A 133 7.04 -13.97 17.40
CA GLU A 133 7.21 -12.52 17.49
C GLU A 133 7.16 -11.86 16.11
N LYS A 134 7.89 -12.42 15.13
CA LYS A 134 7.90 -11.90 13.75
C LYS A 134 6.53 -12.05 13.08
N LEU A 135 5.88 -13.20 13.24
CA LEU A 135 4.56 -13.45 12.67
C LEU A 135 3.50 -12.55 13.26
N ASN A 136 3.51 -12.33 14.57
CA ASN A 136 2.60 -11.40 15.23
C ASN A 136 2.87 -9.96 14.79
N GLY A 137 4.14 -9.56 14.67
CA GLY A 137 4.52 -8.26 14.12
C GLY A 137 4.00 -8.07 12.69
N LEU A 138 4.18 -9.07 11.83
CA LEU A 138 3.66 -9.07 10.47
C LEU A 138 2.12 -8.98 10.45
N ASN A 139 1.43 -9.84 11.21
CA ASN A 139 -0.02 -9.87 11.32
C ASN A 139 -0.60 -8.51 11.77
N LYS A 140 0.07 -7.84 12.70
CA LYS A 140 -0.29 -6.50 13.17
C LYS A 140 -0.12 -5.46 12.06
N LYS A 141 1.05 -5.39 11.42
CA LYS A 141 1.31 -4.44 10.32
C LYS A 141 0.30 -4.59 9.17
N ILE A 142 -0.03 -5.84 8.80
CA ILE A 142 -1.05 -6.11 7.77
C ILE A 142 -2.42 -5.61 8.22
N GLY A 143 -2.80 -5.87 9.48
CA GLY A 143 -4.06 -5.40 10.05
C GLY A 143 -4.16 -3.87 10.08
N GLU A 144 -3.08 -3.18 10.45
CA GLU A 144 -3.00 -1.71 10.44
C GLU A 144 -3.14 -1.12 9.04
N LEU A 145 -2.56 -1.78 8.02
CA LEU A 145 -2.71 -1.34 6.64
C LEU A 145 -4.13 -1.60 6.12
N LEU A 146 -4.70 -2.78 6.40
CA LEU A 146 -6.08 -3.10 6.02
C LEU A 146 -7.09 -2.11 6.61
N ALA A 147 -6.90 -1.69 7.86
CA ALA A 147 -7.78 -0.71 8.52
C ALA A 147 -7.75 0.68 7.88
N GLN A 148 -6.73 1.00 7.07
CA GLN A 148 -6.63 2.26 6.32
C GLN A 148 -7.28 2.19 4.95
N LEU A 149 -7.63 0.99 4.47
CA LEU A 149 -8.26 0.82 3.17
C LEU A 149 -9.78 0.97 3.27
N PRO A 150 -10.43 1.52 2.22
CA PRO A 150 -11.88 1.56 2.16
C PRO A 150 -12.45 0.13 2.17
N SER A 151 -13.53 -0.06 2.93
CA SER A 151 -14.28 -1.31 3.07
C SER A 151 -15.09 -1.66 1.83
#